data_AF-A0A208Y3Z8-F1
#
_entry.id   AF-A0A208Y3Z8-F1
#
_cell.length_a   1.000
_cell.length_b   1.000
_cell.length_c   1.000
_cell.angle_alpha   90.00
_cell.angle_beta   90.00
_cell.angle_gamma   90.00
#
_symmetry.space_group_name_H-M   'P 1'
#
loop_
_entity.id
_entity.type
_entity.pdbx_description
1 polymer ?
#
loop_
_entity_poly.entity_id
_entity_poly.type
_entity_poly.pdbx_seq_one_letter_code
_entity_poly.pdbx_strand_id
1 'polypeptide(L)'
;MGIRDTDKTLPSNRMVFELRRDEQKYLAFKQDIEASMTAYALSEEEKRAWRDMDIEALGAMGVHPYFLPQISRLFKGGSRNHNDSDAARLYAEKMGIASQD
;
A
#
# COMPACT_ATOMS: atom_id res chain seq x y z
N MET A 1 -5.91 -8.03 -12.15
CA MET A 1 -4.87 -7.65 -11.17
C MET A 1 -3.70 -8.60 -11.25
N GLY A 2 -2.74 -8.28 -12.13
CA GLY A 2 -1.41 -8.89 -12.18
C GLY A 2 -0.36 -7.84 -12.56
N ILE A 3 0.92 -8.23 -12.61
CA ILE A 3 2.02 -7.32 -13.02
C ILE A 3 1.75 -6.65 -14.38
N ARG A 4 1.02 -7.34 -15.27
CA ARG A 4 0.64 -6.83 -16.60
C ARG A 4 -0.31 -5.63 -16.55
N ASP A 5 -1.09 -5.50 -15.47
CA ASP A 5 -2.08 -4.43 -15.29
C ASP A 5 -1.48 -3.24 -14.52
N THR A 6 -0.19 -3.28 -14.18
CA THR A 6 0.45 -2.20 -13.42
C THR A 6 0.67 -0.99 -14.32
N ASP A 7 0.15 0.16 -13.88
CA ASP A 7 0.54 1.44 -14.43
C ASP A 7 1.82 1.92 -13.75
N LYS A 8 2.94 1.81 -14.46
CA LYS A 8 4.27 2.23 -13.96
C LYS A 8 4.40 3.73 -13.75
N THR A 9 3.48 4.53 -14.28
CA THR A 9 3.46 5.99 -14.17
C THR A 9 2.56 6.49 -13.05
N LEU A 10 1.75 5.60 -12.45
CA LEU A 10 0.81 5.96 -11.40
C LEU A 10 1.54 6.54 -10.16
N PRO A 11 1.22 7.79 -9.73
CA PRO A 11 1.87 8.44 -8.61
C PRO A 11 1.89 7.64 -7.31
N SER A 12 0.81 6.90 -7.03
CA SER A 12 0.72 6.01 -5.86
C SER A 12 1.86 4.99 -5.79
N ASN A 13 2.34 4.48 -6.93
CA ASN A 13 3.47 3.54 -6.96
C ASN A 13 4.77 4.20 -6.47
N ARG A 14 5.03 5.42 -6.93
CA ARG A 14 6.19 6.21 -6.48
C ARG A 14 6.09 6.56 -5.00
N MET A 15 4.91 6.99 -4.55
CA MET A 15 4.69 7.35 -3.15
C MET A 15 4.99 6.16 -2.22
N VAL A 16 4.42 4.98 -2.48
CA VAL A 16 4.68 3.78 -1.65
C VAL A 16 6.17 3.41 -1.64
N PHE A 17 6.82 3.46 -2.80
CA PHE A 17 8.24 3.15 -2.92
C PHE A 17 9.10 4.07 -2.04
N GLU A 18 8.86 5.38 -2.07
CA GLU A 18 9.63 6.36 -1.32
C GLU A 18 9.31 6.31 0.19
N LEU A 19 8.03 6.20 0.59
CA LEU A 19 7.62 6.11 1.99
C LEU A 19 8.26 4.91 2.72
N ARG A 20 8.53 3.82 2.01
CA ARG A 20 9.16 2.64 2.61
C ARG A 20 10.67 2.74 2.77
N ARG A 21 11.31 3.68 2.08
CA ARG A 21 12.77 3.83 2.02
C ARG A 21 13.27 5.04 2.80
N ASP A 22 12.38 5.96 3.12
CA ASP A 22 12.68 7.24 3.74
C ASP A 22 11.77 7.43 4.96
N GLU A 23 12.36 7.33 6.14
CA GLU A 23 11.67 7.48 7.41
C GLU A 23 11.07 8.88 7.58
N GLN A 24 11.73 9.93 7.08
CA GLN A 24 11.21 11.29 7.19
C GLN A 24 9.93 11.45 6.37
N LYS A 25 9.90 10.88 5.16
CA LYS A 25 8.69 10.86 4.33
C LYS A 25 7.59 10.03 4.95
N TYR A 26 7.92 8.90 5.56
CA TYR A 26 6.94 8.09 6.30
C TYR A 26 6.31 8.84 7.47
N LEU A 27 7.13 9.55 8.26
CA LEU A 27 6.66 10.37 9.36
C LEU A 27 5.79 11.54 8.87
N ALA A 28 6.18 12.20 7.77
CA ALA A 28 5.36 13.24 7.14
C ALA A 28 4.01 12.69 6.66
N PHE A 29 4.00 11.52 6.02
CA PHE A 29 2.76 10.83 5.63
C PHE A 29 1.86 10.50 6.81
N LYS A 30 2.43 10.05 7.93
CA LYS A 30 1.66 9.76 9.14
C LYS A 30 1.08 11.00 9.79
N GLN A 31 1.80 12.11 9.71
CA GLN A 31 1.35 13.38 10.25
C GLN A 31 0.24 13.98 9.40
N ASP A 32 0.40 13.95 8.07
CA ASP A 32 -0.54 14.51 7.12
C ASP A 32 -0.51 13.72 5.80
N ILE A 33 -1.48 12.82 5.66
CA ILE A 33 -1.67 12.02 4.46
C ILE A 33 -2.10 12.91 3.26
N GLU A 34 -2.94 13.91 3.47
CA GLU A 34 -3.46 14.77 2.39
C GLU A 34 -2.34 15.63 1.76
N ALA A 35 -1.49 16.21 2.62
CA ALA A 35 -0.31 16.93 2.16
C ALA A 35 0.65 16.01 1.38
N SER A 36 0.82 14.77 1.85
CA SER A 36 1.66 13.78 1.16
C SER A 36 1.08 13.41 -0.20
N MET A 37 -0.21 13.07 -0.28
CA MET A 37 -0.85 12.75 -1.55
C MET A 37 -0.79 13.91 -2.55
N THR A 38 -0.91 15.14 -2.06
CA THR A 38 -0.75 16.36 -2.86
C THR A 38 0.69 16.53 -3.36
N ALA A 39 1.70 16.30 -2.51
CA ALA A 39 3.12 16.41 -2.88
C ALA A 39 3.55 15.42 -3.97
N TYR A 40 2.92 14.24 -4.02
CA TYR A 40 3.12 13.27 -5.10
C TYR A 40 2.20 13.48 -6.31
N ALA A 41 1.33 14.50 -6.29
CA ALA A 41 0.37 14.79 -7.34
C ALA A 41 -0.58 13.62 -7.65
N LEU A 42 -1.06 12.93 -6.61
CA LEU A 42 -2.10 11.92 -6.77
C LEU A 42 -3.36 12.56 -7.35
N SER A 43 -4.02 11.83 -8.25
CA SER A 43 -5.36 12.17 -8.72
C SER A 43 -6.39 12.11 -7.58
N GLU A 44 -7.55 12.73 -7.77
CA GLU A 44 -8.62 12.70 -6.75
C GLU A 44 -9.15 11.28 -6.51
N GLU A 45 -9.11 10.42 -7.53
CA GLU A 45 -9.49 9.02 -7.41
C GLU A 45 -8.48 8.24 -6.56
N GLU A 46 -7.19 8.42 -6.81
CA GLU A 46 -6.14 7.86 -5.96
C GLU A 46 -6.29 8.35 -4.52
N LYS A 47 -6.45 9.66 -4.31
CA LYS A 47 -6.61 10.25 -2.98
C LYS A 47 -7.79 9.64 -2.22
N ARG A 48 -8.92 9.46 -2.90
CA ARG A 48 -10.09 8.82 -2.30
C ARG A 48 -9.78 7.39 -1.86
N ALA A 49 -9.17 6.59 -2.73
CA ALA A 49 -8.82 5.22 -2.37
C ALA A 49 -7.78 5.15 -1.24
N TRP A 50 -6.86 6.10 -1.14
CA TRP A 50 -5.94 6.21 0.00
C TRP A 50 -6.64 6.58 1.30
N ARG A 51 -7.58 7.55 1.29
CA ARG A 51 -8.39 7.89 2.47
C ARG A 51 -9.21 6.72 2.98
N ASP A 52 -9.86 6.03 2.05
CA ASP A 52 -10.77 4.90 2.34
C ASP A 52 -10.00 3.60 2.61
N MET A 53 -8.66 3.61 2.43
CA MET A 53 -7.80 2.43 2.40
C MET A 53 -8.32 1.34 1.45
N ASP A 54 -8.87 1.75 0.31
CA ASP A 54 -9.43 0.88 -0.71
C ASP A 54 -8.32 0.26 -1.56
N ILE A 55 -7.73 -0.81 -1.03
CA ILE A 55 -6.63 -1.54 -1.68
C ILE A 55 -7.09 -2.18 -3.00
N GLU A 56 -8.36 -2.57 -3.08
CA GLU A 56 -8.94 -3.14 -4.30
C GLU A 56 -9.00 -2.09 -5.41
N ALA A 57 -9.51 -0.90 -5.12
CA ALA A 57 -9.53 0.22 -6.05
C ALA A 57 -8.11 0.63 -6.47
N LEU A 58 -7.16 0.72 -5.52
CA LEU A 58 -5.76 0.99 -5.84
C LEU A 58 -5.17 -0.05 -6.80
N GLY A 59 -5.46 -1.33 -6.58
CA GLY A 59 -5.05 -2.40 -7.48
C GLY A 59 -5.70 -2.33 -8.85
N ALA A 60 -6.98 -1.93 -8.92
CA ALA A 60 -7.71 -1.73 -10.18
C ALA A 60 -7.16 -0.52 -10.97
N MET A 61 -6.70 0.53 -10.28
CA MET A 61 -6.05 1.71 -10.88
C MET A 61 -4.64 1.42 -11.42
N GLY A 62 -4.06 0.25 -11.10
CA GLY A 62 -2.73 -0.13 -11.58
C GLY A 62 -1.60 0.07 -10.56
N VAL A 63 -1.90 0.17 -9.26
CA VAL A 63 -0.87 0.03 -8.23
C VAL A 63 -0.22 -1.36 -8.34
N HIS A 64 1.11 -1.39 -8.30
CA HIS A 64 1.86 -2.62 -8.47
C HIS A 64 1.50 -3.61 -7.34
N PRO A 65 1.22 -4.90 -7.65
CA PRO A 65 0.74 -5.87 -6.65
C PRO A 65 1.66 -6.03 -5.42
N TYR A 66 2.97 -5.86 -5.59
CA TYR A 66 3.94 -5.86 -4.49
C TYR A 66 3.68 -4.75 -3.45
N PHE A 67 3.14 -3.60 -3.87
CA PHE A 67 2.89 -2.45 -3.02
C PHE A 67 1.56 -2.53 -2.27
N LEU A 68 0.55 -3.23 -2.80
CA LEU A 68 -0.76 -3.40 -2.15
C LEU A 68 -0.69 -3.88 -0.68
N PRO A 69 0.01 -5.00 -0.33
CA PRO A 69 0.12 -5.41 1.08
C PRO A 69 0.96 -4.45 1.93
N GLN A 70 1.73 -3.56 1.30
CA GLN A 70 2.61 -2.62 1.97
C GLN A 70 1.87 -1.35 2.34
N ILE A 71 0.93 -0.91 1.50
CA ILE A 71 -0.01 0.18 1.81
C ILE A 71 -0.71 -0.10 3.13
N SER A 72 -1.24 -1.31 3.33
CA SER A 72 -1.85 -1.73 4.59
C SER A 72 -0.91 -1.60 5.81
N ARG A 73 0.39 -1.84 5.61
CA ARG A 73 1.41 -1.71 6.68
C ARG A 73 1.74 -0.26 7.01
N LEU A 74 1.62 0.66 6.04
CA LEU A 74 1.85 2.09 6.27
C LEU A 74 0.85 2.65 7.30
N PHE A 75 -0.43 2.25 7.20
CA PHE A 75 -1.51 2.69 8.10
C PHE A 75 -1.46 2.05 9.49
N LYS A 76 -1.23 0.73 9.58
CA LYS A 76 -1.29 0.02 10.88
C LYS A 76 -0.06 0.20 11.77
N GLY A 77 1.02 0.80 11.26
CA GLY A 77 2.27 1.03 11.98
C GLY A 77 3.10 -0.25 12.20
N GLY A 78 4.42 -0.13 12.06
CA GLY A 78 5.38 -1.24 12.22
C GLY A 78 5.56 -1.78 13.65
N SER A 79 4.58 -1.62 14.55
CA SER A 79 4.68 -2.07 15.95
C SER A 79 4.64 -3.59 16.13
N ARG A 80 4.43 -4.37 15.05
CA ARG A 80 4.49 -5.84 15.10
C ARG A 80 5.21 -6.44 13.88
N ASN A 81 6.32 -5.82 13.45
CA ASN A 81 7.25 -6.46 12.52
C ASN A 81 8.07 -7.56 13.23
N HIS A 82 7.39 -8.63 13.62
CA HIS A 82 7.99 -9.95 13.64
C HIS A 82 7.35 -10.72 12.48
N ASN A 83 8.12 -11.56 11.78
CA ASN A 83 7.70 -12.34 10.61
C ASN A 83 6.58 -13.39 10.90
N ASP A 84 5.78 -13.17 11.93
CA ASP A 84 4.68 -14.01 12.41
C ASP A 84 3.36 -13.21 12.56
N SER A 85 3.25 -12.04 11.91
CA SER A 85 2.09 -11.17 12.08
C SER A 85 0.80 -11.73 11.46
N ASP A 86 -0.33 -11.52 12.14
CA ASP A 86 -1.69 -11.88 11.68
C ASP A 86 -2.01 -11.39 10.24
N ALA A 87 -1.36 -10.31 9.79
CA ALA A 87 -1.49 -9.79 8.43
C ALA A 87 -0.93 -10.73 7.37
N ALA A 88 0.16 -11.46 7.67
CA ALA A 88 0.71 -12.48 6.77
C ALA A 88 -0.19 -13.72 6.72
N ARG A 89 -0.77 -14.12 7.86
CA ARG A 89 -1.72 -15.23 7.95
C ARG A 89 -3.04 -14.92 7.22
N LEU A 90 -3.58 -13.72 7.41
CA LEU A 90 -4.79 -13.27 6.71
C LEU A 90 -4.60 -13.20 5.19
N TYR A 91 -3.43 -12.74 4.72
CA TYR A 91 -3.10 -12.76 3.30
C TYR A 91 -3.00 -14.21 2.76
N ALA A 92 -2.32 -15.11 3.47
CA ALA A 92 -2.22 -16.53 3.07
C ALA A 92 -3.59 -17.23 3.04
N GLU A 93 -4.46 -16.95 4.02
CA GLU A 93 -5.83 -17.47 4.09
C GLU A 93 -6.71 -16.95 2.95
N LYS A 94 -6.68 -15.64 2.69
CA LYS A 94 -7.47 -15.00 1.62
C LYS A 94 -6.99 -15.38 0.21
N MET A 95 -5.72 -15.76 0.07
CA MET A 95 -5.11 -16.16 -1.20
C MET A 95 -5.05 -17.68 -1.41
N GLY A 96 -5.52 -18.49 -0.45
CA GLY A 96 -5.55 -19.96 -0.56
C GLY A 96 -4.17 -20.63 -0.56
N ILE A 97 -3.16 -20.01 0.06
CA ILE A 97 -1.76 -20.49 0.07
C ILE A 97 -1.49 -21.40 1.30
N ALA A 98 -2.49 -21.65 2.13
CA ALA A 98 -2.41 -22.64 3.20
C ALA A 98 -2.42 -24.05 2.61
N SER A 99 -1.23 -24.57 2.29
CA SER A 99 -1.04 -26.00 2.04
C SER A 99 -1.39 -26.79 3.30
N GLN A 100 -2.18 -27.83 3.09
CA GLN A 100 -2.48 -28.88 4.05
C GLN A 100 -1.20 -29.59 4.51
N ASP A 101 -1.21 -29.95 5.80
CA ASP A 101 -0.31 -30.82 6.58
C ASP A 101 1.18 -30.47 6.72
#